data_AF-A0A2D9X1R5-F1
#
_entry.id   AF-A0A2D9X1R5-F1
#
_cell.length_a   1.000
_cell.length_b   1.000
_cell.length_c   1.000
_cell.angle_alpha   90.00
_cell.angle_beta   90.00
_cell.angle_gamma   90.00
#
_symmetry.space_group_name_H-M   'P 1'
#
loop_
_entity.id
_entity.type
_entity.pdbx_description
1 polymer ?
#
loop_
_entity_poly.entity_id
_entity_poly.type
_entity_poly.pdbx_seq_one_letter_code
_entity_poly.pdbx_strand_id
1 'polypeptide(L)'
;MISQITKLLFIMSTITYITLSGCGKVVQQSTSSDKKEPTFSLSFKVENITLTTKTEEPTTKNTPLLIKEPLSLKNNFNDKNPIVLSLKGYKQNKVHDLAWGKSSISSEIIKQKQTTKNITTSSPEKPKKETIIYKGKIYDKQKIKVISGKESQFEGKFNASKKEWEFKTNKVKKSYDYYLTIAYGSNTVYQIKTIDQAIVSNNKTINLSTEPLDTFRSIIFINAFRTLEFDHNYYQTINTLFDDTFFKSLQYVFPKINQKEFAKKSPIIKVSDPIIDQCIKILDLSLIDIKETEAYVKSLNKKYFTQSQKDILLKNIQSLSKNTN
;
A
#
# COMPACT_ATOMS: atom_id res chain seq x y z
N MET A 1 -34.32 32.82 -67.70
CA MET A 1 -35.05 33.08 -66.44
C MET A 1 -34.80 31.94 -65.49
N ILE A 2 -33.93 32.11 -64.49
CA ILE A 2 -33.72 31.09 -63.46
C ILE A 2 -34.97 31.06 -62.57
N SER A 3 -35.62 29.89 -62.48
CA SER A 3 -36.85 29.69 -61.72
C SER A 3 -36.66 30.12 -60.26
N GLN A 4 -37.67 30.78 -59.69
CA GLN A 4 -37.73 31.17 -58.27
C GLN A 4 -37.40 29.98 -57.35
N ILE A 5 -37.76 28.77 -57.77
CA ILE A 5 -37.48 27.51 -57.05
C ILE A 5 -35.97 27.21 -57.02
N THR A 6 -35.25 27.47 -58.12
CA THR A 6 -33.80 27.23 -58.19
C THR A 6 -33.04 28.22 -57.31
N LYS A 7 -33.51 29.48 -57.20
CA LYS A 7 -32.97 30.47 -56.26
C LYS A 7 -33.21 30.06 -54.81
N LEU A 8 -34.40 29.56 -54.49
CA LEU A 8 -34.75 29.10 -53.14
C LEU A 8 -33.89 27.89 -52.71
N LEU A 9 -33.68 26.93 -53.63
CA LEU A 9 -32.82 25.76 -53.39
C LEU A 9 -31.36 26.16 -53.17
N PHE A 10 -30.86 27.14 -53.91
CA PHE A 10 -29.50 27.65 -53.74
C PHE A 10 -29.32 28.37 -52.39
N ILE A 11 -30.30 29.16 -51.96
CA ILE A 11 -30.29 29.83 -50.65
C ILE A 11 -30.35 28.80 -49.51
N MET A 12 -31.23 27.79 -49.60
CA MET A 12 -31.31 26.71 -48.60
C MET A 12 -30.02 25.88 -48.53
N SER A 13 -29.40 25.58 -49.68
CA SER A 13 -28.08 24.93 -49.75
C SER A 13 -27.00 25.77 -49.07
N THR A 14 -27.01 27.08 -49.28
CA THR A 14 -26.01 27.99 -48.71
C THR A 14 -26.19 28.14 -47.20
N ILE A 15 -27.44 28.26 -46.71
CA ILE A 15 -27.74 28.32 -45.26
C ILE A 15 -27.33 27.01 -44.58
N THR A 16 -27.65 25.86 -45.18
CA THR A 16 -27.26 24.54 -44.64
C THR A 16 -25.73 24.40 -44.54
N TYR A 17 -25.01 24.88 -45.57
CA TYR A 17 -23.55 24.88 -45.58
C TYR A 17 -22.96 25.83 -44.52
N ILE A 18 -23.55 27.02 -44.31
CA ILE A 18 -23.12 27.95 -43.26
C ILE A 18 -23.38 27.36 -41.86
N THR A 19 -24.51 26.67 -41.65
CA THR A 19 -24.81 26.03 -40.35
C THR A 19 -23.95 24.82 -40.04
N LEU A 20 -23.50 24.05 -41.04
CA LEU A 20 -22.65 22.86 -40.85
C LEU A 20 -21.15 23.19 -40.83
N SER A 21 -20.74 24.26 -41.50
CA SER A 21 -19.34 24.77 -41.48
C SER A 21 -19.06 25.67 -40.28
N GLY A 22 -20.10 25.99 -39.50
CA GLY A 22 -20.05 26.75 -38.25
C GLY A 22 -19.64 25.94 -37.02
N CYS A 23 -19.12 24.72 -37.17
CA CYS A 23 -18.28 24.08 -36.15
C CYS A 23 -16.88 24.74 -36.15
N GLY A 24 -16.86 26.07 -35.99
CA GLY A 24 -15.68 26.75 -35.50
C GLY A 24 -15.31 26.07 -34.19
N LYS A 25 -14.11 25.49 -34.17
CA LYS A 25 -13.50 24.94 -32.97
C LYS A 25 -13.70 25.99 -31.87
N VAL A 26 -14.66 25.77 -30.99
CA VAL A 26 -14.77 26.53 -29.76
C VAL A 26 -13.53 26.13 -29.00
N VAL A 27 -12.44 26.86 -29.25
CA VAL A 27 -11.37 26.97 -28.29
C VAL A 27 -12.07 27.68 -27.15
N GLN A 28 -12.68 26.89 -26.27
CA GLN A 28 -12.77 27.29 -24.88
C GLN A 28 -11.34 27.71 -24.57
N GLN A 29 -11.10 29.02 -24.53
CA GLN A 29 -10.20 29.55 -23.55
C GLN A 29 -10.74 28.98 -22.26
N SER A 30 -10.21 27.81 -21.88
CA SER A 30 -10.17 27.44 -20.49
C SER A 30 -9.58 28.68 -19.87
N THR A 31 -10.40 29.40 -19.13
CA THR A 31 -9.94 30.13 -17.96
C THR A 31 -9.33 29.07 -17.03
N SER A 32 -8.24 28.43 -17.46
CA SER A 32 -7.26 27.85 -16.58
C SER A 32 -6.61 29.06 -15.97
N SER A 33 -7.29 29.61 -14.95
CA SER A 33 -6.51 29.98 -13.79
C SER A 33 -5.63 28.76 -13.53
N ASP A 34 -4.32 28.90 -13.65
CA ASP A 34 -3.28 27.94 -13.28
C ASP A 34 -3.35 27.65 -11.77
N LYS A 35 -4.53 27.30 -11.25
CA LYS A 35 -4.69 26.69 -9.94
C LYS A 35 -4.22 25.25 -10.12
N LYS A 36 -2.89 25.08 -10.15
CA LYS A 36 -2.24 23.78 -9.96
C LYS A 36 -2.92 23.13 -8.76
N GLU A 37 -3.52 21.96 -8.99
CA GLU A 37 -4.15 21.20 -7.91
C GLU A 37 -3.15 21.04 -6.76
N PRO A 38 -3.58 21.25 -5.50
CA PRO A 38 -2.68 21.14 -4.37
C PRO A 38 -2.09 19.73 -4.31
N THR A 39 -0.80 19.64 -3.99
CA THR A 39 -0.07 18.37 -3.92
C THR A 39 0.63 18.17 -2.57
N PHE A 40 0.96 16.93 -2.25
CA PHE A 40 1.82 16.56 -1.11
C PHE A 40 2.89 15.55 -1.50
N SER A 41 3.86 15.35 -0.61
CA SER A 41 4.80 14.24 -0.65
C SER A 41 4.49 13.26 0.47
N LEU A 42 4.56 11.97 0.17
CA LEU A 42 4.45 10.90 1.15
C LEU A 42 5.82 10.24 1.31
N SER A 43 6.24 9.98 2.54
CA SER A 43 7.38 9.12 2.84
C SER A 43 6.95 8.00 3.79
N PHE A 44 7.57 6.83 3.65
CA PHE A 44 7.40 5.73 4.58
C PHE A 44 8.61 4.80 4.53
N LYS A 45 8.72 3.95 5.54
CA LYS A 45 9.82 2.99 5.67
C LYS A 45 9.35 1.56 5.64
N VAL A 46 10.21 0.70 5.09
CA VAL A 46 10.16 -0.75 5.28
C VAL A 46 11.40 -1.15 6.06
N GLU A 47 11.20 -1.59 7.29
CA GLU A 47 12.26 -1.91 8.25
C GLU A 47 12.49 -3.42 8.36
N ASN A 48 13.51 -3.82 9.12
CA ASN A 48 13.82 -5.21 9.45
C ASN A 48 14.03 -6.13 8.24
N ILE A 49 14.65 -5.59 7.18
CA ILE A 49 14.92 -6.35 5.95
C ILE A 49 15.97 -7.43 6.22
N THR A 50 15.63 -8.68 5.96
CA THR A 50 16.57 -9.80 6.04
C THR A 50 17.58 -9.72 4.91
N LEU A 51 18.86 -9.69 5.25
CA LEU A 51 19.97 -9.71 4.30
C LEU A 51 20.68 -11.06 4.38
N THR A 52 20.95 -11.68 3.23
CA THR A 52 21.52 -13.02 3.17
C THR A 52 23.03 -12.99 3.46
N THR A 53 23.48 -13.37 4.66
CA THR A 53 24.90 -13.56 4.94
C THR A 53 25.37 -14.92 4.42
N LYS A 54 26.48 -14.98 3.67
CA LYS A 54 27.15 -16.25 3.31
C LYS A 54 27.89 -16.82 4.53
N THR A 55 27.19 -17.24 5.58
CA THR A 55 27.79 -18.03 6.67
C THR A 55 26.73 -18.80 7.47
N GLU A 56 25.96 -19.66 6.81
CA GLU A 56 25.34 -20.80 7.50
C GLU A 56 25.45 -22.01 6.57
N GLU A 57 26.58 -22.72 6.67
CA GLU A 57 26.51 -24.16 6.39
C GLU A 57 25.54 -24.76 7.42
N PRO A 58 24.60 -25.63 7.02
CA PRO A 58 23.75 -26.32 7.97
C PRO A 58 24.67 -27.20 8.81
N THR A 59 24.99 -26.76 10.03
CA THR A 59 25.59 -27.65 11.01
C THR A 59 24.49 -28.64 11.39
N THR A 60 24.53 -29.82 10.78
CA THR A 60 23.78 -31.00 11.19
C THR A 60 24.24 -31.40 12.59
N LYS A 61 23.75 -30.71 13.61
CA LYS A 61 23.63 -31.25 14.96
C LYS A 61 22.20 -31.75 15.11
N ASN A 62 22.04 -33.06 15.04
CA ASN A 62 20.84 -33.79 15.42
C ASN A 62 20.59 -33.61 16.92
N THR A 63 20.11 -32.43 17.32
CA THR A 63 19.56 -32.20 18.63
C THR A 63 18.09 -31.81 18.42
N PRO A 64 17.12 -32.58 18.93
CA PRO A 64 15.72 -32.24 18.78
C PRO A 64 15.46 -30.96 19.59
N LEU A 65 15.44 -29.82 18.90
CA LEU A 65 15.02 -28.54 19.46
C LEU A 65 13.51 -28.60 19.68
N LEU A 66 13.13 -29.05 20.87
CA LEU A 66 11.82 -28.86 21.49
C LEU A 66 11.66 -27.40 21.94
N ILE A 67 11.81 -26.46 21.00
CA ILE A 67 11.32 -25.09 21.15
C ILE A 67 10.68 -24.76 19.82
N LYS A 68 9.36 -24.90 19.76
CA LYS A 68 8.56 -24.23 18.72
C LYS A 68 8.84 -22.74 18.89
N GLU A 69 9.73 -22.20 18.07
CA GLU A 69 9.81 -20.76 17.86
C GLU A 69 8.37 -20.26 17.61
N PRO A 70 7.95 -19.14 18.22
CA PRO A 70 6.65 -18.59 17.92
C PRO A 70 6.58 -18.35 16.42
N LEU A 71 5.47 -18.75 15.79
CA LEU A 71 5.23 -18.65 14.34
C LEU A 71 5.32 -17.22 13.76
N SER A 72 5.72 -16.20 14.54
CA SER A 72 5.62 -14.78 14.22
C SER A 72 6.83 -14.16 13.50
N LEU A 73 7.89 -14.91 13.17
CA LEU A 73 9.13 -14.33 12.56
C LEU A 73 9.43 -14.73 11.11
N LYS A 74 8.59 -15.53 10.44
CA LYS A 74 8.95 -16.13 9.13
C LYS A 74 8.70 -15.27 7.88
N ASN A 75 8.11 -14.07 7.99
CA ASN A 75 7.66 -13.30 6.81
C ASN A 75 8.18 -11.85 6.82
N ASN A 76 9.50 -11.67 6.77
CA ASN A 76 10.13 -10.36 6.58
C ASN A 76 10.45 -10.09 5.10
N PHE A 77 10.47 -8.81 4.74
CA PHE A 77 11.09 -8.39 3.47
C PHE A 77 12.55 -8.82 3.45
N ASN A 78 13.08 -9.14 2.28
CA ASN A 78 14.44 -9.63 2.16
C ASN A 78 15.13 -9.13 0.88
N ASP A 79 16.44 -9.36 0.80
CA ASP A 79 17.28 -8.98 -0.33
C ASP A 79 17.06 -9.81 -1.60
N LYS A 80 16.47 -11.01 -1.49
CA LYS A 80 16.23 -11.90 -2.64
C LYS A 80 15.02 -11.49 -3.47
N ASN A 81 14.00 -10.90 -2.83
CA ASN A 81 12.75 -10.51 -3.50
C ASN A 81 12.65 -8.99 -3.65
N PRO A 82 12.29 -8.47 -4.83
CA PRO A 82 12.07 -7.05 -5.00
C PRO A 82 10.82 -6.58 -4.24
N ILE A 83 10.84 -5.35 -3.75
CA ILE A 83 9.67 -4.73 -3.11
C ILE A 83 8.93 -3.89 -4.14
N VAL A 84 7.70 -4.26 -4.46
CA VAL A 84 6.79 -3.47 -5.29
C VAL A 84 6.04 -2.47 -4.41
N LEU A 85 5.95 -1.24 -4.86
CA LEU A 85 5.35 -0.11 -4.17
C LEU A 85 4.18 0.42 -4.99
N SER A 86 3.08 0.75 -4.32
CA SER A 86 1.93 1.39 -4.96
C SER A 86 1.31 2.39 -4.01
N LEU A 87 1.03 3.59 -4.51
CA LEU A 87 0.16 4.56 -3.87
C LEU A 87 -1.12 4.69 -4.69
N LYS A 88 -2.26 4.59 -4.02
CA LYS A 88 -3.58 4.68 -4.65
C LYS A 88 -4.43 5.75 -3.98
N GLY A 89 -5.30 6.38 -4.75
CA GLY A 89 -6.30 7.33 -4.30
C GLY A 89 -7.69 6.74 -4.42
N TYR A 90 -8.50 6.90 -3.37
CA TYR A 90 -9.86 6.38 -3.25
C TYR A 90 -10.83 7.54 -3.12
N LYS A 91 -11.84 7.58 -4.00
CA LYS A 91 -12.89 8.61 -4.01
C LYS A 91 -14.15 8.09 -4.67
N GLN A 92 -15.31 8.25 -4.02
CA GLN A 92 -16.62 7.90 -4.60
C GLN A 92 -16.63 6.51 -5.26
N ASN A 93 -16.21 5.47 -4.53
CA ASN A 93 -16.11 4.08 -5.01
C ASN A 93 -15.16 3.85 -6.21
N LYS A 94 -14.34 4.83 -6.57
CA LYS A 94 -13.31 4.73 -7.61
C LYS A 94 -11.92 4.70 -7.00
N VAL A 95 -11.04 3.94 -7.64
CA VAL A 95 -9.64 3.77 -7.24
C VAL A 95 -8.73 4.20 -8.38
N HIS A 96 -7.74 5.05 -8.07
CA HIS A 96 -6.79 5.58 -9.05
C HIS A 96 -5.35 5.30 -8.60
N ASP A 97 -4.49 4.92 -9.53
CA ASP A 97 -3.05 4.78 -9.26
C ASP A 97 -2.41 6.17 -9.20
N LEU A 98 -1.74 6.48 -8.10
CA LEU A 98 -1.09 7.77 -7.89
C LEU A 98 0.41 7.69 -8.05
N ALA A 99 1.03 6.61 -7.56
CA ALA A 99 2.46 6.36 -7.73
C ALA A 99 2.78 4.86 -7.74
N TRP A 100 3.90 4.50 -8.36
CA TRP A 100 4.39 3.13 -8.40
C TRP A 100 5.92 3.07 -8.40
N GLY A 101 6.47 2.00 -7.82
CA GLY A 101 7.90 1.73 -7.83
C GLY A 101 8.19 0.26 -7.63
N LYS A 102 9.38 -0.18 -8.02
CA LYS A 102 9.92 -1.50 -7.67
C LYS A 102 11.34 -1.33 -7.18
N SER A 103 11.60 -1.70 -5.94
CA SER A 103 12.94 -1.69 -5.37
C SER A 103 13.56 -3.09 -5.41
N SER A 104 14.89 -3.14 -5.49
CA SER A 104 15.67 -4.38 -5.39
C SER A 104 16.98 -4.10 -4.67
N ILE A 105 17.45 -5.07 -3.88
CA ILE A 105 18.76 -5.02 -3.23
C ILE A 105 19.72 -5.90 -4.03
N SER A 106 20.91 -5.40 -4.31
CA SER A 106 22.00 -6.17 -4.91
C SER A 106 23.17 -6.26 -3.94
N SER A 107 23.78 -7.42 -3.83
CA SER A 107 24.98 -7.67 -3.02
C SER A 107 26.23 -7.78 -3.90
N GLU A 108 27.33 -7.17 -3.45
CA GLU A 108 28.65 -7.25 -4.08
C GLU A 108 29.67 -7.74 -3.04
N ILE A 109 30.45 -8.77 -3.38
CA ILE A 109 31.46 -9.33 -2.48
C ILE A 109 32.80 -8.65 -2.75
N ILE A 110 33.32 -7.94 -1.75
CA ILE A 110 34.67 -7.38 -1.80
C ILE A 110 35.60 -8.31 -1.04
N LYS A 111 36.53 -8.92 -1.78
CA LYS A 111 37.65 -9.66 -1.22
C LYS A 111 38.75 -8.65 -0.87
N GLN A 112 39.05 -8.48 0.41
CA GLN A 112 40.23 -7.70 0.81
C GLN A 112 41.49 -8.43 0.32
N LYS A 113 42.25 -7.80 -0.59
CA LYS A 113 43.63 -8.21 -0.87
C LYS A 113 44.46 -7.80 0.34
N GLN A 114 44.99 -8.77 1.10
CA GLN A 114 46.09 -8.47 2.01
C GLN A 114 47.30 -8.08 1.16
N THR A 115 47.73 -6.83 1.28
CA THR A 115 49.09 -6.44 0.92
C THR A 115 50.03 -7.09 1.94
N THR A 116 50.59 -8.23 1.59
CA THR A 116 51.71 -8.84 2.32
C THR A 116 52.93 -7.94 2.15
N LYS A 117 53.26 -7.16 3.19
CA LYS A 117 54.66 -6.79 3.41
C LYS A 117 55.34 -8.06 3.94
N ASN A 118 56.35 -8.53 3.21
CA ASN A 118 57.16 -9.69 3.55
C ASN A 118 57.59 -9.65 5.02
N ILE A 119 57.02 -10.53 5.85
CA ILE A 119 57.67 -11.02 7.06
C ILE A 119 57.40 -12.51 7.13
N THR A 120 58.47 -13.27 7.01
CA THR A 120 58.54 -14.72 7.11
C THR A 120 58.10 -15.15 8.51
N THR A 121 56.95 -15.79 8.64
CA THR A 121 56.63 -16.73 9.73
C THR A 121 55.36 -17.49 9.38
N SER A 122 55.48 -18.81 9.32
CA SER A 122 54.40 -19.76 9.07
C SER A 122 53.39 -19.73 10.22
N SER A 123 52.31 -18.96 10.05
CA SER A 123 51.13 -18.96 10.91
C SER A 123 49.93 -19.40 10.06
N PRO A 124 48.98 -20.19 10.60
CA PRO A 124 47.85 -20.69 9.81
C PRO A 124 47.09 -19.52 9.16
N GLU A 125 46.84 -19.64 7.84
CA GLU A 125 46.12 -18.64 7.05
C GLU A 125 44.80 -18.28 7.75
N LYS A 126 44.70 -17.07 8.29
CA LYS A 126 43.41 -16.53 8.74
C LYS A 126 42.48 -16.48 7.54
N PRO A 127 41.22 -16.93 7.65
CA PRO A 127 40.27 -16.89 6.54
C PRO A 127 40.13 -15.47 6.02
N LYS A 128 40.23 -15.31 4.68
CA LYS A 128 40.05 -14.02 4.01
C LYS A 128 38.73 -13.41 4.47
N LYS A 129 38.79 -12.22 5.08
CA LYS A 129 37.59 -11.50 5.51
C LYS A 129 36.84 -10.99 4.28
N GLU A 130 35.88 -11.77 3.80
CA GLU A 130 34.95 -11.35 2.76
C GLU A 130 33.97 -10.34 3.37
N THR A 131 33.84 -9.17 2.74
CA THR A 131 32.83 -8.18 3.14
C THR A 131 31.77 -8.09 2.04
N ILE A 132 30.50 -8.27 2.41
CA ILE A 132 29.38 -8.12 1.49
C ILE A 132 28.87 -6.68 1.59
N ILE A 133 28.83 -5.97 0.45
CA ILE A 133 28.23 -4.65 0.34
C ILE A 133 26.85 -4.77 -0.31
N TYR A 134 25.83 -4.21 0.32
CA TYR A 134 24.47 -4.16 -0.23
C TYR A 134 24.15 -2.77 -0.77
N LYS A 135 23.59 -2.73 -1.99
CA LYS A 135 23.17 -1.50 -2.66
C LYS A 135 21.72 -1.65 -3.11
N GLY A 136 20.90 -0.64 -2.86
CA GLY A 136 19.51 -0.57 -3.32
C GLY A 136 19.39 0.10 -4.69
N LYS A 137 18.43 -0.35 -5.50
CA LYS A 137 18.00 0.30 -6.74
C LYS A 137 16.48 0.35 -6.81
N ILE A 138 15.92 1.42 -7.38
CA ILE A 138 14.49 1.54 -7.67
C ILE A 138 14.26 1.68 -9.17
N TYR A 139 13.15 1.12 -9.62
CA TYR A 139 12.69 1.09 -11.00
C TYR A 139 11.24 1.57 -11.11
N ASP A 140 10.90 2.18 -12.24
CA ASP A 140 9.53 2.53 -12.60
C ASP A 140 8.79 1.36 -13.28
N LYS A 141 7.53 1.61 -13.70
CA LYS A 141 6.67 0.59 -14.34
C LYS A 141 7.29 0.03 -15.62
N GLN A 142 8.13 0.82 -16.32
CA GLN A 142 8.85 0.44 -17.53
C GLN A 142 10.20 -0.26 -17.24
N LYS A 143 10.50 -0.54 -15.96
CA LYS A 143 11.79 -1.10 -15.50
C LYS A 143 12.98 -0.16 -15.74
N ILE A 144 12.72 1.14 -15.87
CA ILE A 144 13.77 2.16 -15.98
C ILE A 144 14.19 2.55 -14.57
N LYS A 145 15.51 2.63 -14.32
CA LYS A 145 16.05 3.00 -13.01
C LYS A 145 15.65 4.45 -12.68
N VAL A 146 15.03 4.65 -11.52
CA VAL A 146 14.66 5.98 -11.03
C VAL A 146 15.87 6.58 -10.30
N ILE A 147 16.36 7.71 -10.82
CA ILE A 147 17.43 8.51 -10.20
C ILE A 147 16.82 9.65 -9.37
N SER A 148 15.79 10.29 -9.91
CA SER A 148 14.95 11.29 -9.26
C SER A 148 13.49 11.00 -9.61
N GLY A 149 12.60 11.02 -8.63
CA GLY A 149 11.19 10.68 -8.78
C GLY A 149 10.43 11.81 -9.44
N LYS A 150 9.84 11.50 -10.58
CA LYS A 150 8.85 12.38 -11.23
C LYS A 150 7.48 12.21 -10.57
N GLU A 151 6.51 12.95 -11.07
CA GLU A 151 5.11 12.69 -10.75
C GLU A 151 4.77 11.21 -10.99
N SER A 152 4.01 10.63 -10.07
CA SER A 152 3.63 9.22 -10.10
C SER A 152 4.75 8.19 -9.98
N GLN A 153 5.91 8.57 -9.44
CA GLN A 153 7.01 7.66 -9.15
C GLN A 153 7.39 7.68 -7.67
N PHE A 154 7.84 6.53 -7.17
CA PHE A 154 8.56 6.46 -5.90
C PHE A 154 10.05 6.69 -6.12
N GLU A 155 10.63 7.53 -5.28
CA GLU A 155 12.04 7.54 -4.94
C GLU A 155 12.29 6.61 -3.76
N GLY A 156 13.56 6.28 -3.53
CA GLY A 156 13.91 5.59 -2.30
C GLY A 156 15.38 5.26 -2.17
N LYS A 157 15.76 5.06 -0.92
CA LYS A 157 17.13 4.92 -0.46
C LYS A 157 17.20 3.72 0.46
N PHE A 158 18.07 2.77 0.13
CA PHE A 158 18.33 1.62 0.97
C PHE A 158 19.47 1.94 1.94
N ASN A 159 19.25 1.68 3.22
CA ASN A 159 20.28 1.77 4.25
C ASN A 159 20.61 0.36 4.76
N ALA A 160 21.73 -0.17 4.29
CA ALA A 160 22.18 -1.52 4.64
C ALA A 160 22.47 -1.70 6.14
N SER A 161 23.04 -0.67 6.79
CA SER A 161 23.38 -0.73 8.22
C SER A 161 22.15 -0.83 9.10
N LYS A 162 21.07 -0.15 8.70
CA LYS A 162 19.79 -0.16 9.42
C LYS A 162 18.81 -1.21 8.89
N LYS A 163 19.17 -1.93 7.82
CA LYS A 163 18.31 -2.90 7.13
C LYS A 163 16.93 -2.31 6.80
N GLU A 164 16.92 -1.06 6.32
CA GLU A 164 15.68 -0.32 6.01
C GLU A 164 15.69 0.19 4.57
N TRP A 165 14.51 0.22 3.96
CA TRP A 165 14.21 1.01 2.78
C TRP A 165 13.40 2.24 3.21
N GLU A 166 13.84 3.42 2.80
CA GLU A 166 13.05 4.64 2.87
C GLU A 166 12.51 4.96 1.48
N PHE A 167 11.20 5.17 1.36
CA PHE A 167 10.53 5.50 0.11
C PHE A 167 9.86 6.86 0.21
N LYS A 168 9.82 7.58 -0.91
CA LYS A 168 9.18 8.90 -1.00
C LYS A 168 8.47 9.09 -2.33
N THR A 169 7.33 9.76 -2.34
CA THR A 169 6.66 10.28 -3.54
C THR A 169 6.85 11.79 -3.67
N ASN A 170 6.80 12.27 -4.91
CA ASN A 170 6.81 13.69 -5.22
C ASN A 170 5.47 14.11 -5.84
N LYS A 171 4.89 15.20 -5.32
CA LYS A 171 3.73 15.90 -5.91
C LYS A 171 2.49 15.02 -6.15
N VAL A 172 2.07 14.26 -5.15
CA VAL A 172 0.81 13.52 -5.18
C VAL A 172 -0.36 14.48 -5.05
N LYS A 173 -1.36 14.38 -5.94
CA LYS A 173 -2.55 15.24 -5.94
C LYS A 173 -3.41 15.04 -4.68
N LYS A 174 -3.90 16.15 -4.10
CA LYS A 174 -4.84 16.18 -2.97
C LYS A 174 -6.30 16.17 -3.41
N SER A 175 -6.72 15.16 -4.16
CA SER A 175 -8.05 15.11 -4.78
C SER A 175 -8.92 13.93 -4.34
N TYR A 176 -8.41 13.08 -3.46
CA TYR A 176 -9.03 11.84 -2.98
C TYR A 176 -9.40 11.91 -1.50
N ASP A 177 -10.44 11.17 -1.14
CA ASP A 177 -10.97 11.05 0.23
C ASP A 177 -10.04 10.19 1.09
N TYR A 178 -9.41 9.17 0.47
CA TYR A 178 -8.38 8.35 1.12
C TYR A 178 -7.21 8.05 0.20
N TYR A 179 -6.07 7.78 0.81
CA TYR A 179 -4.85 7.37 0.15
C TYR A 179 -4.37 6.07 0.75
N LEU A 180 -4.00 5.11 -0.09
CA LEU A 180 -3.56 3.79 0.34
C LEU A 180 -2.16 3.52 -0.20
N THR A 181 -1.19 3.39 0.70
CA THR A 181 0.16 2.98 0.35
C THR A 181 0.34 1.49 0.59
N ILE A 182 1.05 0.82 -0.32
CA ILE A 182 1.30 -0.61 -0.33
C ILE A 182 2.78 -0.84 -0.59
N ALA A 183 3.42 -1.64 0.25
CA ALA A 183 4.69 -2.29 -0.04
C ALA A 183 4.49 -3.82 -0.08
N TYR A 184 4.99 -4.47 -1.12
CA TYR A 184 4.76 -5.89 -1.39
C TYR A 184 6.05 -6.59 -1.81
N GLY A 185 6.47 -7.60 -1.08
CA GLY A 185 7.66 -8.41 -1.40
C GLY A 185 7.30 -9.81 -1.90
N SER A 186 6.31 -10.44 -1.29
CA SER A 186 5.81 -11.77 -1.67
C SER A 186 4.35 -11.93 -1.23
N ASN A 187 3.70 -13.03 -1.63
CA ASN A 187 2.30 -13.28 -1.28
C ASN A 187 2.00 -13.28 0.22
N THR A 188 3.01 -13.50 1.08
CA THR A 188 2.90 -13.45 2.55
C THR A 188 3.58 -12.25 3.19
N VAL A 189 4.27 -11.41 2.40
CA VAL A 189 5.08 -10.29 2.90
C VAL A 189 4.60 -9.01 2.24
N TYR A 190 3.76 -8.28 2.97
CA TYR A 190 3.22 -7.01 2.54
C TYR A 190 2.87 -6.11 3.72
N GLN A 191 2.89 -4.81 3.45
CA GLN A 191 2.55 -3.76 4.39
C GLN A 191 1.61 -2.79 3.67
N ILE A 192 0.51 -2.43 4.33
CA ILE A 192 -0.51 -1.56 3.76
C ILE A 192 -0.86 -0.51 4.82
N LYS A 193 -1.01 0.74 4.40
CA LYS A 193 -1.51 1.80 5.27
C LYS A 193 -2.46 2.72 4.53
N THR A 194 -3.59 2.98 5.16
CA THR A 194 -4.62 3.91 4.68
C THR A 194 -4.47 5.25 5.40
N ILE A 195 -4.61 6.35 4.65
CA ILE A 195 -4.47 7.72 5.12
C ILE A 195 -5.74 8.47 4.76
N ASP A 196 -6.35 9.12 5.74
CA ASP A 196 -7.50 9.99 5.55
C ASP A 196 -7.13 11.33 4.90
N GLN A 197 -8.03 11.89 4.09
CA GLN A 197 -7.84 13.18 3.45
C GLN A 197 -7.58 14.30 4.47
N ALA A 198 -8.17 14.27 5.67
CA ALA A 198 -7.94 15.31 6.66
C ALA A 198 -6.44 15.43 7.01
N ILE A 199 -5.74 14.30 7.15
CA ILE A 199 -4.29 14.26 7.38
C ILE A 199 -3.54 14.85 6.18
N VAL A 200 -3.95 14.50 4.95
CA VAL A 200 -3.28 14.96 3.73
C VAL A 200 -3.50 16.44 3.47
N SER A 201 -4.70 16.96 3.72
CA SER A 201 -5.10 18.33 3.42
C SER A 201 -4.21 19.34 4.15
N ASN A 202 -3.89 19.07 5.42
CA ASN A 202 -3.13 19.96 6.29
C ASN A 202 -1.60 19.89 6.07
N ASN A 203 -1.10 18.89 5.35
CA ASN A 203 0.33 18.60 5.30
C ASN A 203 0.92 18.70 3.88
N LYS A 204 2.10 19.30 3.75
CA LYS A 204 2.88 19.27 2.50
C LYS A 204 3.71 17.99 2.38
N THR A 205 4.13 17.45 3.51
CA THR A 205 4.90 16.21 3.62
C THR A 205 4.28 15.36 4.71
N ILE A 206 4.08 14.07 4.43
CA ILE A 206 3.54 13.09 5.35
C ILE A 206 4.60 12.01 5.52
N ASN A 207 4.97 11.72 6.76
CA ASN A 207 5.90 10.64 7.09
C ASN A 207 5.12 9.55 7.83
N LEU A 208 5.09 8.35 7.27
CA LEU A 208 4.35 7.22 7.85
C LEU A 208 5.30 6.20 8.47
N SER A 209 5.00 5.81 9.70
CA SER A 209 5.32 4.48 10.20
C SER A 209 4.31 3.48 9.64
N THR A 210 4.70 2.22 9.44
CA THR A 210 3.76 1.15 9.08
C THR A 210 3.86 0.03 10.08
N GLU A 211 2.76 -0.25 10.77
CA GLU A 211 2.66 -1.34 11.73
C GLU A 211 1.73 -2.46 11.21
N PRO A 212 1.82 -3.68 11.76
CA PRO A 212 0.90 -4.76 11.40
C PRO A 212 -0.58 -4.36 11.58
N LEU A 213 -0.93 -3.61 12.62
CA LEU A 213 -2.28 -3.10 12.83
C LEU A 213 -2.78 -2.23 11.66
N ASP A 214 -1.92 -1.36 11.12
CA ASP A 214 -2.26 -0.53 9.96
C ASP A 214 -2.64 -1.40 8.75
N THR A 215 -1.91 -2.51 8.56
CA THR A 215 -2.17 -3.45 7.46
C THR A 215 -3.50 -4.17 7.67
N PHE A 216 -3.78 -4.63 8.89
CA PHE A 216 -5.05 -5.26 9.25
C PHE A 216 -6.24 -4.35 8.98
N ARG A 217 -6.20 -3.11 9.51
CA ARG A 217 -7.26 -2.11 9.27
C ARG A 217 -7.40 -1.75 7.79
N SER A 218 -6.28 -1.65 7.07
CA SER A 218 -6.31 -1.33 5.64
C SER A 218 -6.93 -2.46 4.81
N ILE A 219 -6.76 -3.72 5.20
CA ILE A 219 -7.46 -4.85 4.56
C ILE A 219 -8.98 -4.73 4.76
N ILE A 220 -9.42 -4.41 5.97
CA ILE A 220 -10.84 -4.18 6.28
C ILE A 220 -11.35 -3.01 5.44
N PHE A 221 -10.64 -1.88 5.42
CA PHE A 221 -10.96 -0.72 4.59
C PHE A 221 -11.12 -1.07 3.11
N ILE A 222 -10.16 -1.79 2.52
CA ILE A 222 -10.19 -2.15 1.09
C ILE A 222 -11.41 -3.02 0.77
N ASN A 223 -11.76 -3.97 1.64
CA ASN A 223 -12.91 -4.82 1.42
C ASN A 223 -14.22 -4.06 1.62
N ALA A 224 -14.34 -3.26 2.69
CA ALA A 224 -15.52 -2.44 2.97
C ALA A 224 -15.79 -1.45 1.84
N PHE A 225 -14.77 -0.72 1.38
CA PHE A 225 -14.90 0.24 0.27
C PHE A 225 -15.41 -0.38 -1.03
N ARG A 226 -15.23 -1.69 -1.21
CA ARG A 226 -15.66 -2.41 -2.41
C ARG A 226 -17.06 -2.99 -2.30
N THR A 227 -17.54 -3.23 -1.09
CA THR A 227 -18.80 -3.96 -0.85
C THR A 227 -19.90 -3.10 -0.26
N LEU A 228 -19.55 -1.97 0.37
CA LEU A 228 -20.46 -1.08 1.08
C LEU A 228 -20.49 0.31 0.42
N GLU A 229 -21.53 1.09 0.70
CA GLU A 229 -21.57 2.51 0.38
C GLU A 229 -20.68 3.28 1.37
N PHE A 230 -19.38 3.26 1.08
CA PHE A 230 -18.36 3.68 2.03
C PHE A 230 -18.27 5.21 2.17
N ASP A 231 -18.33 5.70 3.40
CA ASP A 231 -18.20 7.10 3.78
C ASP A 231 -17.15 7.32 4.88
N HIS A 232 -17.06 8.54 5.41
CA HIS A 232 -16.10 8.88 6.48
C HIS A 232 -16.38 8.17 7.81
N ASN A 233 -17.63 7.87 8.12
CA ASN A 233 -18.00 7.20 9.36
C ASN A 233 -17.43 5.79 9.37
N TYR A 234 -17.46 5.07 8.24
CA TYR A 234 -16.83 3.75 8.14
C TYR A 234 -15.34 3.77 8.48
N TYR A 235 -14.59 4.75 7.98
CA TYR A 235 -13.16 4.85 8.27
C TYR A 235 -12.88 5.09 9.77
N GLN A 236 -13.64 5.99 10.41
CA GLN A 236 -13.50 6.23 11.86
C GLN A 236 -13.89 5.00 12.67
N THR A 237 -15.00 4.36 12.31
CA THR A 237 -15.49 3.15 12.98
C THR A 237 -14.49 1.99 12.87
N ILE A 238 -13.78 1.84 11.75
CA ILE A 238 -12.67 0.87 11.62
C ILE A 238 -11.60 1.12 12.69
N ASN A 239 -11.21 2.38 12.91
CA ASN A 239 -10.18 2.74 13.88
C ASN A 239 -10.61 2.53 15.33
N THR A 240 -11.91 2.67 15.62
CA THR A 240 -12.47 2.45 16.96
C THR A 240 -12.73 0.99 17.26
N LEU A 241 -13.36 0.25 16.34
CA LEU A 241 -13.72 -1.16 16.55
C LEU A 241 -12.50 -2.08 16.59
N PHE A 242 -11.55 -1.84 15.70
CA PHE A 242 -10.42 -2.73 15.48
C PHE A 242 -9.14 -2.10 16.05
N ASP A 243 -9.15 -1.87 17.35
CA ASP A 243 -8.06 -1.28 18.11
C ASP A 243 -6.85 -2.21 18.28
N ASP A 244 -5.76 -1.67 18.83
CA ASP A 244 -4.54 -2.44 19.08
C ASP A 244 -4.78 -3.59 20.05
N THR A 245 -5.63 -3.39 21.07
CA THR A 245 -6.02 -4.42 22.03
C THR A 245 -6.67 -5.61 21.32
N PHE A 246 -7.67 -5.33 20.50
CA PHE A 246 -8.35 -6.35 19.71
C PHE A 246 -7.38 -7.06 18.77
N PHE A 247 -6.60 -6.31 17.98
CA PHE A 247 -5.67 -6.88 17.02
C PHE A 247 -4.63 -7.81 17.66
N LYS A 248 -4.01 -7.39 18.77
CA LYS A 248 -3.06 -8.23 19.52
C LYS A 248 -3.73 -9.50 20.05
N SER A 249 -4.99 -9.42 20.49
CA SER A 249 -5.74 -10.57 20.97
C SER A 249 -6.06 -11.59 19.87
N LEU A 250 -6.15 -11.18 18.60
CA LEU A 250 -6.40 -12.08 17.47
C LEU A 250 -5.22 -12.99 17.15
N GLN A 251 -3.99 -12.56 17.46
CA GLN A 251 -2.76 -13.17 16.93
C GLN A 251 -2.86 -13.37 15.41
N TYR A 252 -3.36 -12.33 14.72
CA TYR A 252 -3.78 -12.41 13.34
C TYR A 252 -2.63 -12.83 12.41
N VAL A 253 -2.86 -13.88 11.63
CA VAL A 253 -1.92 -14.32 10.58
C VAL A 253 -2.40 -13.77 9.26
N PHE A 254 -1.62 -12.88 8.66
CA PHE A 254 -1.97 -12.27 7.39
C PHE A 254 -2.17 -13.30 6.28
N PRO A 255 -3.30 -13.25 5.56
CA PRO A 255 -3.60 -14.20 4.51
C PRO A 255 -2.69 -13.98 3.30
N LYS A 256 -2.50 -15.06 2.52
CA LYS A 256 -1.75 -14.99 1.27
C LYS A 256 -2.53 -14.20 0.24
N ILE A 257 -1.92 -13.15 -0.30
CA ILE A 257 -2.51 -12.43 -1.41
C ILE A 257 -2.04 -13.05 -2.73
N ASN A 258 -2.94 -13.15 -3.70
CA ASN A 258 -2.60 -13.68 -5.03
C ASN A 258 -1.52 -12.82 -5.70
N GLN A 259 -0.34 -13.40 -5.92
CA GLN A 259 0.82 -12.72 -6.50
C GLN A 259 0.55 -12.15 -7.90
N LYS A 260 -0.37 -12.75 -8.67
CA LYS A 260 -0.78 -12.25 -9.98
C LYS A 260 -1.44 -10.88 -9.88
N GLU A 261 -2.11 -10.55 -8.77
CA GLU A 261 -2.72 -9.24 -8.57
C GLU A 261 -1.65 -8.14 -8.45
N PHE A 262 -0.52 -8.42 -7.80
CA PHE A 262 0.60 -7.47 -7.67
C PHE A 262 1.41 -7.26 -8.94
N ALA A 263 1.36 -8.22 -9.88
CA ALA A 263 1.98 -8.09 -11.19
C ALA A 263 1.18 -7.18 -12.14
N LYS A 264 -0.08 -6.85 -11.81
CA LYS A 264 -0.91 -5.96 -12.63
C LYS A 264 -0.44 -4.52 -12.52
N LYS A 265 -0.64 -3.76 -13.60
CA LYS A 265 -0.34 -2.32 -13.69
C LYS A 265 -1.01 -1.51 -12.58
N SER A 266 -2.20 -1.94 -12.14
CA SER A 266 -2.93 -1.44 -10.98
C SER A 266 -3.36 -2.64 -10.13
N PRO A 267 -2.61 -2.99 -9.07
CA PRO A 267 -2.95 -4.15 -8.26
C PRO A 267 -4.24 -3.88 -7.47
N ILE A 268 -5.20 -4.80 -7.51
CA ILE A 268 -6.35 -4.75 -6.61
C ILE A 268 -6.09 -5.77 -5.52
N ILE A 269 -5.82 -5.28 -4.32
CA ILE A 269 -5.66 -6.17 -3.17
C ILE A 269 -7.04 -6.73 -2.86
N LYS A 270 -7.17 -8.05 -2.98
CA LYS A 270 -8.34 -8.79 -2.54
C LYS A 270 -7.86 -9.78 -1.49
N VAL A 271 -8.41 -9.66 -0.30
CA VAL A 271 -8.18 -10.59 0.78
C VAL A 271 -9.51 -11.24 1.07
N SER A 272 -9.58 -12.56 0.87
CA SER A 272 -10.70 -13.38 1.32
C SER A 272 -10.22 -14.14 2.55
N ASP A 273 -10.79 -13.79 3.69
CA ASP A 273 -10.43 -14.35 4.98
C ASP A 273 -11.67 -14.29 5.88
N PRO A 274 -12.12 -15.40 6.50
CA PRO A 274 -13.35 -15.42 7.27
C PRO A 274 -13.37 -14.41 8.43
N ILE A 275 -12.21 -14.12 9.05
CA ILE A 275 -12.13 -13.11 10.11
C ILE A 275 -12.42 -11.72 9.53
N ILE A 276 -11.81 -11.38 8.39
CA ILE A 276 -12.10 -10.12 7.67
C ILE A 276 -13.57 -10.05 7.27
N ASP A 277 -14.17 -11.13 6.76
CA ASP A 277 -15.59 -11.13 6.37
C ASP A 277 -16.50 -10.84 7.56
N GLN A 278 -16.22 -11.41 8.75
CA GLN A 278 -16.96 -11.07 9.97
C GLN A 278 -16.70 -9.62 10.40
N CYS A 279 -15.47 -9.12 10.31
CA CYS A 279 -15.15 -7.71 10.61
C CYS A 279 -15.92 -6.74 9.71
N ILE A 280 -16.08 -7.04 8.42
CA ILE A 280 -16.89 -6.21 7.51
C ILE A 280 -18.36 -6.22 7.95
N LYS A 281 -18.90 -7.37 8.34
CA LYS A 281 -20.30 -7.44 8.79
C LYS A 281 -20.53 -6.69 10.11
N ILE A 282 -19.59 -6.80 11.06
CA ILE A 282 -19.62 -6.04 12.31
C ILE A 282 -19.56 -4.54 12.01
N LEU A 283 -18.64 -4.11 11.15
CA LEU A 283 -18.48 -2.71 10.76
C LEU A 283 -19.78 -2.13 10.18
N ASP A 284 -20.40 -2.86 9.26
CA ASP A 284 -21.65 -2.46 8.61
C ASP A 284 -22.81 -2.33 9.61
N LEU A 285 -23.04 -3.38 10.41
CA LEU A 285 -24.08 -3.35 11.45
C LEU A 285 -23.84 -2.24 12.47
N SER A 286 -22.57 -1.95 12.82
CA SER A 286 -22.24 -0.95 13.85
C SER A 286 -22.70 0.46 13.49
N LEU A 287 -22.88 0.75 12.19
CA LEU A 287 -23.38 2.03 11.71
C LEU A 287 -24.90 2.04 11.52
N ILE A 288 -25.55 0.87 11.52
CA ILE A 288 -26.99 0.71 11.31
C ILE A 288 -27.71 0.53 12.65
N ASP A 289 -27.31 -0.47 13.44
CA ASP A 289 -27.90 -0.80 14.74
C ASP A 289 -26.84 -1.40 15.69
N ILE A 290 -26.49 -0.63 16.72
CA ILE A 290 -25.53 -1.03 17.75
C ILE A 290 -26.02 -2.27 18.53
N LYS A 291 -27.32 -2.38 18.84
CA LYS A 291 -27.85 -3.54 19.58
C LYS A 291 -27.81 -4.80 18.74
N GLU A 292 -28.16 -4.70 17.46
CA GLU A 292 -28.02 -5.81 16.52
C GLU A 292 -26.55 -6.24 16.40
N THR A 293 -25.63 -5.28 16.33
CA THR A 293 -24.19 -5.54 16.31
C THR A 293 -23.73 -6.31 17.55
N GLU A 294 -24.15 -5.89 18.74
CA GLU A 294 -23.81 -6.59 19.98
C GLU A 294 -24.34 -8.04 19.99
N ALA A 295 -25.58 -8.25 19.52
CA ALA A 295 -26.16 -9.59 19.40
C ALA A 295 -25.37 -10.45 18.40
N TYR A 296 -25.01 -9.87 17.25
CA TYR A 296 -24.20 -10.52 16.23
C TYR A 296 -22.83 -10.93 16.77
N VAL A 297 -22.12 -10.04 17.47
CA VAL A 297 -20.81 -10.34 18.08
C VAL A 297 -20.89 -11.50 19.09
N LYS A 298 -21.94 -11.54 19.91
CA LYS A 298 -22.18 -12.66 20.84
C LYS A 298 -22.34 -13.99 20.09
N SER A 299 -23.02 -13.98 18.94
CA SER A 299 -23.26 -15.15 18.10
C SER A 299 -22.07 -15.64 17.26
N LEU A 300 -20.98 -14.86 17.16
CA LEU A 300 -19.82 -15.19 16.32
C LEU A 300 -19.27 -16.59 16.61
N ASN A 301 -18.88 -17.29 15.56
CA ASN A 301 -18.38 -18.66 15.68
C ASN A 301 -17.06 -18.71 16.49
N LYS A 302 -17.03 -19.56 17.52
CA LYS A 302 -15.86 -19.78 18.38
C LYS A 302 -14.59 -20.24 17.64
N LYS A 303 -14.74 -20.78 16.43
CA LYS A 303 -13.65 -21.15 15.52
C LYS A 303 -12.80 -19.93 15.11
N TYR A 304 -13.43 -18.77 14.96
CA TYR A 304 -12.79 -17.54 14.48
C TYR A 304 -12.60 -16.52 15.60
N PHE A 305 -13.49 -16.49 16.59
CA PHE A 305 -13.45 -15.53 17.70
C PHE A 305 -13.63 -16.21 19.06
N THR A 306 -12.61 -16.11 19.91
CA THR A 306 -12.67 -16.52 21.32
C THR A 306 -13.59 -15.59 22.12
N GLN A 307 -14.03 -16.03 23.31
CA GLN A 307 -14.87 -15.19 24.17
C GLN A 307 -14.18 -13.87 24.55
N SER A 308 -12.89 -13.91 24.89
CA SER A 308 -12.11 -12.71 25.21
C SER A 308 -12.09 -11.70 24.05
N GLN A 309 -11.91 -12.18 22.81
CA GLN A 309 -11.96 -11.32 21.62
C GLN A 309 -13.35 -10.69 21.40
N LYS A 310 -14.43 -11.45 21.65
CA LYS A 310 -15.79 -10.93 21.59
C LYS A 310 -16.02 -9.86 22.67
N ASP A 311 -15.53 -10.08 23.88
CA ASP A 311 -15.69 -9.12 24.98
C ASP A 311 -14.96 -7.79 24.69
N ILE A 312 -13.79 -7.85 24.05
CA ILE A 312 -13.09 -6.65 23.56
C ILE A 312 -13.92 -5.93 22.50
N LEU A 313 -14.43 -6.65 21.49
CA LEU A 313 -15.28 -6.05 20.46
C LEU A 313 -16.53 -5.39 21.04
N LEU A 314 -17.21 -6.04 22.00
CA LEU A 314 -18.39 -5.49 22.67
C LEU A 314 -18.06 -4.18 23.40
N LYS A 315 -16.92 -4.11 24.09
CA LYS A 315 -16.45 -2.86 24.71
C LYS A 315 -16.20 -1.76 23.68
N ASN A 316 -15.59 -2.11 22.54
CA ASN A 316 -15.33 -1.16 21.46
C ASN A 316 -16.64 -0.70 20.78
N ILE A 317 -17.65 -1.57 20.66
CA ILE A 317 -18.98 -1.20 20.16
C ILE A 317 -19.70 -0.24 21.12
N GLN A 318 -19.59 -0.48 22.42
CA GLN A 318 -20.17 0.40 23.45
C GLN A 318 -19.48 1.76 23.53
N SER A 319 -18.23 1.89 23.06
CA SER A 319 -17.57 3.20 22.99
C SER A 319 -18.04 4.03 21.79
N LEU A 320 -18.46 3.38 20.70
CA LEU A 320 -19.08 4.07 19.55
C LEU A 320 -20.34 4.81 19.98
N SER A 321 -21.25 4.16 20.71
CA SER A 321 -22.52 4.77 21.13
C SER A 321 -22.37 6.00 22.02
N LYS A 322 -21.25 6.09 22.78
CA LYS A 322 -20.94 7.23 23.64
C LYS A 322 -20.42 8.46 22.88
N ASN A 323 -19.88 8.28 21.68
CA ASN A 323 -19.33 9.36 20.87
C ASN A 323 -20.33 9.97 19.88
N THR A 324 -21.54 9.40 19.79
CA THR A 324 -22.64 9.85 18.91
C THR A 324 -23.74 10.64 19.64
N ASN A 325 -23.58 10.91 20.94
CA ASN A 325 -24.45 11.80 21.75
C ASN A 325 -23.72 13.10 22.10
#